data_AF-A0A650CF98-F1
#
_entry.id   AF-A0A650CF98-F1
#
_cell.length_a   1.000
_cell.length_b   1.000
_cell.length_c   1.000
_cell.angle_alpha   90.00
_cell.angle_beta   90.00
_cell.angle_gamma   90.00
#
_symmetry.space_group_name_H-M   'P 1'
#
loop_
_entity.id
_entity.type
_entity.pdbx_description
1 polymer ?
#
loop_
_entity_poly.entity_id
_entity_poly.type
_entity_poly.pdbx_seq_one_letter_code
_entity_poly.pdbx_strand_id
1 'polypeptide(L)'
;MNDIINFFKSKLKKKDLERVERCIISKRFTPESYEREFEKHITTAPSDLSSCRNIKHESDHIILLCKNSYVIDYGKIKIKVDLLNSSAIELLEYNIDALEYMTLVQILSLSKEGAIPIRDFYIIKD
;
A
#
# COMPACT_ATOMS: atom_id res chain seq x y z
N MET A 1 -6.81 -10.44 -11.12
CA MET A 1 -6.47 -10.36 -9.68
C MET A 1 -5.02 -10.72 -9.43
N ASN A 2 -4.60 -11.94 -9.81
CA ASN A 2 -3.24 -12.42 -9.60
C ASN A 2 -2.14 -11.51 -10.16
N ASP A 3 -2.36 -10.82 -11.27
CA ASP A 3 -1.35 -9.91 -11.83
C ASP A 3 -1.01 -8.72 -10.91
N ILE A 4 -2.01 -8.18 -10.19
CA ILE A 4 -1.82 -7.05 -9.28
C ILE A 4 -1.10 -7.50 -8.00
N ILE A 5 -1.52 -8.65 -7.45
CA ILE A 5 -0.87 -9.24 -6.29
C ILE A 5 0.59 -9.59 -6.63
N ASN A 6 0.83 -10.22 -7.78
CA ASN A 6 2.17 -10.57 -8.25
C ASN A 6 3.03 -9.33 -8.53
N PHE A 7 2.43 -8.26 -9.07
CA PHE A 7 3.09 -6.98 -9.21
C PHE A 7 3.63 -6.48 -7.86
N PHE A 8 2.79 -6.41 -6.82
CA PHE A 8 3.26 -5.98 -5.49
C PHE A 8 4.27 -6.95 -4.87
N LYS A 9 4.09 -8.26 -5.06
CA LYS A 9 5.06 -9.25 -4.59
C LYS A 9 6.45 -9.03 -5.22
N SER A 10 6.51 -8.64 -6.50
CA SER A 10 7.77 -8.36 -7.19
C SER A 10 8.53 -7.16 -6.66
N LYS A 11 7.87 -6.27 -5.89
CA LYS A 11 8.48 -5.09 -5.26
C LYS A 11 9.14 -5.40 -3.91
N LEU A 12 8.85 -6.55 -3.31
CA LEU A 12 9.41 -6.95 -2.01
C LEU A 12 10.56 -7.94 -2.16
N LYS A 13 11.51 -7.90 -1.22
CA LYS A 13 12.56 -8.92 -1.12
C LYS A 13 11.95 -10.23 -0.59
N LYS A 14 12.58 -11.37 -0.94
CA LYS A 14 12.10 -12.71 -0.57
C LYS A 14 11.78 -12.87 0.93
N LYS A 15 12.66 -12.39 1.81
CA LYS A 15 12.45 -12.46 3.28
C LYS A 15 11.17 -11.75 3.76
N ASP A 16 10.74 -10.72 3.04
CA ASP A 16 9.59 -9.90 3.40
C ASP A 16 8.30 -10.54 2.86
N LEU A 17 8.38 -11.21 1.71
CA LEU A 17 7.31 -12.07 1.20
C LEU A 17 7.00 -13.22 2.16
N GLU A 18 8.01 -13.88 2.73
CA GLU A 18 7.80 -14.92 3.74
C GLU A 18 7.09 -14.38 4.99
N ARG A 19 7.35 -13.11 5.36
CA ARG A 19 6.64 -12.45 6.45
C ARG A 19 5.17 -12.21 6.10
N VAL A 20 4.89 -11.72 4.90
CA VAL A 20 3.53 -11.53 4.39
C VAL A 20 2.76 -12.86 4.40
N GLU A 21 3.36 -13.92 3.87
CA GLU A 21 2.73 -15.25 3.80
C GLU A 21 2.39 -15.80 5.19
N ARG A 22 3.31 -15.67 6.17
CA ARG A 22 3.03 -16.03 7.56
C ARG A 22 1.84 -15.24 8.13
N CYS A 23 1.74 -13.95 7.83
CA CYS A 23 0.58 -13.15 8.28
C CYS A 23 -0.72 -13.63 7.64
N ILE A 24 -0.74 -13.91 6.34
CA ILE A 24 -1.93 -14.44 5.64
C ILE A 24 -2.39 -15.77 6.26
N ILE A 25 -1.44 -16.68 6.52
CA ILE A 25 -1.72 -17.97 7.17
C ILE A 25 -2.27 -17.76 8.60
N SER A 26 -1.70 -16.85 9.39
CA SER A 26 -2.18 -16.57 10.75
C SER A 26 -3.62 -16.05 10.78
N LYS A 27 -4.04 -15.32 9.74
CA LYS A 27 -5.42 -14.84 9.54
C LYS A 27 -6.36 -15.93 9.03
N ARG A 28 -5.85 -17.15 8.79
CA ARG A 28 -6.57 -18.31 8.27
C ARG A 28 -7.24 -18.07 6.92
N PHE A 29 -6.65 -17.21 6.09
CA PHE A 29 -7.09 -17.08 4.72
C PHE A 29 -6.70 -18.32 3.91
N THR A 30 -7.65 -18.83 3.13
CA THR A 30 -7.36 -19.65 1.96
C THR A 30 -6.91 -18.75 0.81
N PRO A 31 -6.23 -19.27 -0.23
CA PRO A 31 -5.88 -18.47 -1.40
C PRO A 31 -7.09 -17.72 -2.00
N GLU A 32 -8.24 -18.39 -2.13
CA GLU A 32 -9.44 -17.80 -2.73
C GLU A 32 -10.09 -16.73 -1.86
N SER A 33 -10.11 -16.94 -0.54
CA SER A 33 -10.66 -15.94 0.40
C SER A 33 -9.73 -14.74 0.54
N TYR A 34 -8.42 -14.94 0.46
CA TYR A 34 -7.45 -13.86 0.37
C TYR A 34 -7.66 -13.01 -0.88
N GLU A 35 -7.75 -13.64 -2.07
CA GLU A 35 -7.96 -12.93 -3.33
C GLU A 35 -9.26 -12.13 -3.32
N ARG A 36 -10.36 -12.71 -2.81
CA ARG A 36 -11.64 -12.01 -2.68
C ARG A 36 -11.58 -10.83 -1.70
N GLU A 37 -10.85 -10.96 -0.61
CA GLU A 37 -10.70 -9.86 0.34
C GLU A 37 -9.84 -8.74 -0.27
N PHE A 38 -8.75 -9.10 -0.94
CA PHE A 38 -7.89 -8.15 -1.63
C PHE A 38 -8.64 -7.38 -2.73
N GLU A 39 -9.53 -8.06 -3.47
CA GLU A 39 -10.37 -7.47 -4.51
C GLU A 39 -11.24 -6.31 -4.02
N LYS A 40 -11.72 -6.35 -2.77
CA LYS A 40 -12.54 -5.28 -2.19
C LYS A 40 -11.82 -3.94 -2.10
N HIS A 41 -10.50 -3.95 -2.14
CA HIS A 41 -9.68 -2.73 -2.10
C HIS A 41 -9.39 -2.17 -3.50
N ILE A 42 -9.75 -2.89 -4.58
CA ILE A 42 -9.50 -2.45 -5.94
C ILE A 42 -10.64 -1.53 -6.41
N THR A 43 -10.28 -0.38 -6.98
CA THR A 43 -11.21 0.60 -7.51
C THR A 43 -10.69 1.17 -8.85
N THR A 44 -11.63 1.66 -9.66
CA THR A 44 -11.35 2.42 -10.88
C THR A 44 -11.68 3.90 -10.72
N ALA A 45 -12.11 4.32 -9.51
CA ALA A 45 -12.43 5.71 -9.25
C ALA A 45 -11.15 6.55 -9.36
N PRO A 46 -11.17 7.64 -10.15
CA PRO A 46 -10.03 8.53 -10.26
C PRO A 46 -9.74 9.17 -8.90
N SER A 47 -8.47 9.19 -8.51
CA SER A 47 -8.02 9.98 -7.37
C SER A 47 -7.81 11.43 -7.80
N ASP A 48 -8.49 12.37 -7.15
CA ASP A 48 -8.09 13.77 -7.21
C ASP A 48 -6.76 13.94 -6.46
N LEU A 49 -5.70 14.20 -7.20
CA LEU A 49 -4.33 14.38 -6.69
C LEU A 49 -3.91 15.86 -6.66
N SER A 50 -4.82 16.79 -7.02
CA SER A 50 -4.50 18.22 -7.17
C SER A 50 -3.96 18.88 -5.90
N SER A 51 -4.31 18.34 -4.73
CA SER A 51 -3.86 18.82 -3.42
C SER A 51 -2.63 18.09 -2.87
N CYS A 52 -2.07 17.13 -3.61
CA CYS A 52 -0.95 16.33 -3.15
C CYS A 52 0.38 16.92 -3.63
N ARG A 53 1.41 16.85 -2.78
CA ARG A 53 2.78 17.24 -3.12
C ARG A 53 3.66 16.01 -3.31
N ASN A 54 4.61 16.07 -4.24
CA ASN A 54 5.60 15.01 -4.38
C ASN A 54 6.57 15.03 -3.19
N ILE A 55 6.76 13.88 -2.55
CA ILE A 55 7.71 13.70 -1.44
C ILE A 55 8.83 12.71 -1.76
N LYS A 56 8.68 11.88 -2.80
CA LYS A 56 9.71 10.97 -3.29
C LYS A 56 9.49 10.65 -4.76
N HIS A 57 10.58 10.55 -5.49
CA HIS A 57 10.59 10.21 -6.91
C HIS A 57 11.64 9.14 -7.17
N GLU A 58 11.19 7.96 -7.57
CA GLU A 58 12.02 6.82 -7.96
C GLU A 58 11.92 6.56 -9.46
N SER A 59 12.78 5.69 -9.96
CA SER A 59 12.78 5.34 -11.39
C SER A 59 11.49 4.68 -11.89
N ASP A 60 10.72 4.04 -10.99
CA ASP A 60 9.56 3.24 -11.32
C ASP A 60 8.26 3.67 -10.61
N HIS A 61 8.33 4.64 -9.70
CA HIS A 61 7.17 5.18 -9.01
C HIS A 61 7.44 6.55 -8.38
N ILE A 62 6.37 7.24 -7.99
CA ILE A 62 6.43 8.45 -7.17
C ILE A 62 5.59 8.28 -5.91
N ILE A 63 5.95 8.99 -4.84
CA ILE A 63 5.14 9.08 -3.63
C ILE A 63 4.65 10.51 -3.47
N LEU A 64 3.33 10.65 -3.41
CA LEU A 64 2.64 11.91 -3.22
C LEU A 64 2.04 11.95 -1.81
N LEU A 65 2.26 13.05 -1.10
CA LEU A 65 1.63 13.31 0.20
C LEU A 65 0.47 14.27 0.02
N CYS A 66 -0.70 13.86 0.48
CA CYS A 66 -1.94 14.64 0.49
C CYS A 66 -2.30 15.01 1.95
N LYS A 67 -3.41 15.74 2.14
CA LYS A 67 -3.79 16.28 3.47
C LYS A 67 -3.88 15.21 4.58
N ASN A 68 -4.53 14.08 4.30
CA ASN A 68 -4.76 12.99 5.27
C ASN A 68 -4.46 11.60 4.68
N SER A 69 -3.66 11.57 3.63
CA SER A 69 -3.37 10.37 2.87
C SER A 69 -2.06 10.53 2.12
N TYR A 70 -1.51 9.43 1.63
CA TYR A 70 -0.45 9.44 0.65
C TYR A 70 -0.78 8.48 -0.50
N VAL A 71 -0.14 8.70 -1.64
CA VAL A 71 -0.32 7.90 -2.84
C VAL A 71 1.04 7.40 -3.31
N ILE A 72 1.16 6.09 -3.53
CA ILE A 72 2.29 5.49 -4.24
C ILE A 72 1.81 5.23 -5.68
N ASP A 73 2.38 5.94 -6.64
CA ASP A 73 1.96 5.89 -8.04
C ASP A 73 3.03 5.21 -8.90
N TYR A 74 2.72 3.98 -9.36
CA TYR A 74 3.55 3.19 -10.27
C TYR A 74 3.14 3.38 -11.75
N GLY A 75 2.43 4.47 -12.08
CA GLY A 75 1.85 4.77 -13.38
C GLY A 75 0.54 4.02 -13.62
N LYS A 76 0.62 2.69 -13.85
CA LYS A 76 -0.57 1.86 -14.15
C LYS A 76 -1.38 1.47 -12.93
N ILE A 77 -0.74 1.48 -11.76
CA ILE A 77 -1.32 1.08 -10.49
C ILE A 77 -0.95 2.16 -9.48
N LYS A 78 -1.96 2.72 -8.82
CA LYS A 78 -1.77 3.66 -7.71
C LYS A 78 -2.29 3.04 -6.43
N ILE A 79 -1.58 3.25 -5.34
CA ILE A 79 -2.01 2.87 -4.00
C ILE A 79 -2.32 4.15 -3.26
N LYS A 80 -3.59 4.39 -2.92
CA LYS A 80 -3.97 5.46 -1.99
C LYS A 80 -4.10 4.88 -0.60
N VAL A 81 -3.40 5.47 0.36
CA VAL A 81 -3.45 5.08 1.76
C VAL A 81 -3.98 6.24 2.60
N ASP A 82 -5.12 6.03 3.23
CA ASP A 82 -5.70 6.98 4.17
C ASP A 82 -5.11 6.76 5.56
N LEU A 83 -4.67 7.84 6.19
CA LEU A 83 -4.00 7.81 7.49
C LEU A 83 -5.01 7.96 8.62
N LEU A 84 -4.70 7.37 9.78
CA LEU A 84 -5.53 7.50 10.98
C LEU A 84 -5.46 8.91 11.59
N ASN A 85 -4.30 9.57 11.56
CA ASN A 85 -4.09 10.89 12.15
C ASN A 85 -2.89 11.62 11.52
N SER A 86 -2.70 12.90 11.89
CA SER A 86 -1.60 13.73 11.41
C SER A 86 -0.23 13.30 11.91
N SER A 87 -0.13 12.62 13.06
CA SER A 87 1.13 12.08 13.57
C SER A 87 1.70 11.00 12.65
N ALA A 88 0.84 10.32 11.88
CA ALA A 88 1.29 9.41 10.84
C ALA A 88 2.12 10.15 9.78
N ILE A 89 1.72 11.37 9.40
CA ILE A 89 2.40 12.19 8.36
C ILE A 89 3.83 12.55 8.79
N GLU A 90 4.02 12.95 10.05
CA GLU A 90 5.35 13.26 10.58
C GLU A 90 6.30 12.05 10.53
N LEU A 91 5.76 10.85 10.80
CA LEU A 91 6.51 9.60 10.65
C LEU A 91 6.85 9.28 9.17
N LEU A 92 5.96 9.63 8.23
CA LEU A 92 6.21 9.46 6.80
C LEU A 92 7.41 10.28 6.36
N GLU A 93 7.44 11.57 6.73
CA GLU A 93 8.47 12.49 6.27
C GLU A 93 9.86 12.17 6.85
N TYR A 94 9.91 11.57 8.04
CA TYR A 94 11.17 11.23 8.69
C TYR A 94 11.85 9.98 8.09
N ASN A 95 11.09 9.07 7.47
CA ASN A 95 11.65 7.83 6.91
C ASN A 95 10.81 7.26 5.74
N ILE A 96 10.86 7.96 4.61
CA ILE A 96 10.07 7.61 3.42
C ILE A 96 10.45 6.22 2.84
N ASP A 97 11.70 5.79 3.00
CA ASP A 97 12.12 4.46 2.53
C ASP A 97 11.52 3.33 3.37
N ALA A 98 11.48 3.50 4.70
CA ALA A 98 10.79 2.55 5.56
C ALA A 98 9.28 2.57 5.28
N LEU A 99 8.72 3.73 4.93
CA LEU A 99 7.31 3.88 4.60
C LEU A 99 6.90 2.93 3.47
N GLU A 100 7.50 3.09 2.30
CA GLU A 100 7.12 2.36 1.09
C GLU A 100 7.11 0.84 1.31
N TYR A 101 8.19 0.33 1.90
CA TYR A 101 8.31 -1.07 2.28
C TYR A 101 7.19 -1.52 3.22
N MET A 102 6.93 -0.77 4.29
CA MET A 102 5.93 -1.14 5.29
C MET A 102 4.50 -1.10 4.72
N THR A 103 4.22 -0.15 3.83
CA THR A 103 2.95 -0.07 3.10
C THR A 103 2.70 -1.31 2.27
N LEU A 104 3.68 -1.73 1.47
CA LEU A 104 3.56 -2.93 0.64
C LEU A 104 3.31 -4.19 1.48
N VAL A 105 4.02 -4.34 2.60
CA VAL A 105 3.80 -5.45 3.54
C VAL A 105 2.40 -5.41 4.15
N GLN A 106 1.93 -4.24 4.60
CA GLN A 106 0.60 -4.09 5.20
C GLN A 106 -0.52 -4.39 4.19
N ILE A 107 -0.40 -3.90 2.96
CA ILE A 107 -1.38 -4.15 1.90
C ILE A 107 -1.42 -5.62 1.50
N LEU A 108 -0.27 -6.23 1.23
CA LEU A 108 -0.21 -7.64 0.85
C LEU A 108 -0.65 -8.55 1.99
N SER A 109 -0.46 -8.17 3.25
CA SER A 109 -0.95 -8.94 4.40
C SER A 109 -2.39 -8.60 4.80
N LEU A 110 -3.06 -7.68 4.09
CA LEU A 110 -4.38 -7.14 4.44
C LEU A 110 -4.45 -6.69 5.90
N SER A 111 -3.37 -6.08 6.39
CA SER A 111 -3.19 -5.65 7.78
C SER A 111 -3.25 -4.14 7.88
N LYS A 112 -4.03 -3.65 8.84
CA LYS A 112 -4.03 -2.23 9.24
C LYS A 112 -3.12 -1.98 10.44
N GLU A 113 -2.53 -3.05 11.00
CA GLU A 113 -1.61 -2.99 12.12
C GLU A 113 -0.17 -2.84 11.61
N GLY A 114 0.56 -1.88 12.18
CA GLY A 114 2.00 -1.69 11.97
C GLY A 114 2.45 -0.27 12.34
N ALA A 115 3.72 0.06 12.04
CA ALA A 115 4.30 1.35 12.47
C ALA A 115 3.67 2.57 11.79
N ILE A 116 3.08 2.40 10.60
CA ILE A 116 2.25 3.42 9.98
C ILE A 116 0.80 3.10 10.32
N PRO A 117 0.11 3.96 11.07
CA PRO A 117 -1.29 3.75 11.40
C PRO A 117 -2.16 4.08 10.18
N ILE A 118 -2.50 3.04 9.41
CA ILE A 118 -3.37 3.11 8.24
C ILE A 118 -4.83 2.99 8.67
N ARG A 119 -5.67 3.92 8.21
CA ARG A 119 -7.13 3.82 8.35
C ARG A 119 -7.70 2.88 7.29
N ASP A 120 -7.33 3.12 6.05
CA ASP A 120 -7.75 2.30 4.91
C ASP A 120 -6.79 2.45 3.73
N PHE A 121 -6.90 1.55 2.76
CA PHE A 121 -6.17 1.68 1.50
C PHE A 121 -7.01 1.24 0.31
N TYR A 122 -6.67 1.81 -0.84
CA TYR A 122 -7.34 1.56 -2.12
C TYR A 122 -6.28 1.38 -3.22
N ILE A 123 -6.48 0.38 -4.05
CA ILE A 123 -5.66 0.11 -5.24
C ILE A 123 -6.44 0.63 -6.43
N ILE A 124 -5.94 1.71 -7.03
CA ILE A 124 -6.54 2.37 -8.18
C ILE A 124 -5.84 1.80 -9.42
N LYS A 125 -6.64 1.22 -10.30
CA LYS A 125 -6.17 0.68 -11.58
C LYS A 125 -6.64 1.59 -12.71
N ASP A 126 -5.69 2.11 -13.49
CA ASP A 126 -5.95 2.84 -14.74
C ASP A 126 -6.37 1.88 -15.88
#